data_AF-A0A240E3W9-F1
#
_entry.id   AF-A0A240E3W9-F1
#
_cell.length_a   1.000
_cell.length_b   1.000
_cell.length_c   1.000
_cell.angle_alpha   90.00
_cell.angle_beta   90.00
_cell.angle_gamma   90.00
#
_symmetry.space_group_name_H-M   'P 1'
#
loop_
_entity.id
_entity.type
_entity.pdbx_description
1 polymer ?
#
loop_
_entity_poly.entity_id
_entity_poly.type
_entity_poly.pdbx_seq_one_letter_code
_entity_poly.pdbx_strand_id
1 'polypeptide(L)'
;MNANRYGNTLALKEHMVSGKPITGLEALVLFGVASLTKNISLMRREGWFIESKKVPYKKVLVRINKYALVRPPKNLPIEEIVMTEYWVKK
;
A
#
# COMPACT_ATOMS: atom_id res chain seq x y z
N MET A 1 -16.87 15.62 -13.86
CA MET A 1 -16.59 14.71 -12.73
C MET A 1 -15.72 15.46 -11.73
N ASN A 2 -16.21 15.75 -10.53
CA ASN A 2 -15.40 16.43 -9.51
C ASN A 2 -14.26 15.50 -9.08
N ALA A 3 -13.03 15.99 -9.09
CA ALA A 3 -11.87 15.21 -8.68
C ALA A 3 -11.98 14.88 -7.18
N ASN A 4 -12.18 13.60 -6.84
CA ASN A 4 -12.19 13.12 -5.45
C ASN A 4 -10.77 13.12 -4.88
N ARG A 5 -10.28 14.29 -4.50
CA ARG A 5 -8.89 14.55 -4.06
C ARG A 5 -8.46 13.73 -2.83
N TYR A 6 -9.40 13.23 -2.04
CA TYR A 6 -9.14 12.50 -0.78
C TYR A 6 -9.77 11.09 -0.73
N GLY A 7 -10.38 10.65 -1.84
CA GLY A 7 -11.12 9.38 -1.88
C GLY A 7 -10.27 8.17 -1.56
N ASN A 8 -9.01 8.17 -2.02
CA ASN A 8 -8.07 7.09 -1.79
C ASN A 8 -7.74 6.89 -0.30
N THR A 9 -7.49 7.99 0.41
CA THR A 9 -7.22 7.96 1.86
C THR A 9 -8.46 7.60 2.67
N LEU A 10 -9.65 8.02 2.23
CA LEU A 10 -10.91 7.65 2.85
C LEU A 10 -11.19 6.14 2.68
N ALA A 11 -11.05 5.61 1.47
CA ALA A 11 -11.25 4.18 1.20
C ALA A 11 -10.28 3.29 1.99
N LEU A 12 -9.01 3.72 2.11
CA LEU A 12 -8.02 3.06 2.97
C LEU A 12 -8.48 3.04 4.44
N LYS A 13 -8.96 4.19 4.95
CA LYS A 13 -9.45 4.31 6.32
C LYS A 13 -10.65 3.40 6.58
N GLU A 14 -11.63 3.39 5.69
CA GLU A 14 -12.81 2.51 5.77
C GLU A 14 -12.42 1.03 5.76
N HIS A 15 -11.46 0.64 4.91
CA HIS A 15 -10.91 -0.71 4.91
C HIS A 15 -10.31 -1.09 6.28
N MET A 16 -9.54 -0.19 6.89
CA MET A 16 -8.93 -0.43 8.20
C MET A 16 -9.95 -0.45 9.33
N VAL A 17 -10.94 0.45 9.33
CA VAL A 17 -12.03 0.49 10.32
C VAL A 17 -12.88 -0.78 10.24
N SER A 18 -12.99 -1.41 9.07
CA SER A 18 -13.63 -2.72 8.91
C SER A 18 -12.82 -3.90 9.50
N GLY A 19 -11.72 -3.64 10.21
CA GLY A 19 -10.88 -4.64 10.86
C GLY A 19 -9.98 -5.43 9.90
N LYS A 20 -9.90 -5.01 8.62
CA LYS A 20 -9.11 -5.71 7.61
C LYS A 20 -7.62 -5.31 7.73
N PRO A 21 -6.70 -6.29 7.83
CA PRO A 21 -5.28 -5.99 7.97
C PRO A 21 -4.67 -5.57 6.64
N ILE A 22 -3.86 -4.51 6.67
CA ILE A 22 -3.20 -3.97 5.48
C ILE A 22 -1.69 -3.76 5.72
N THR A 23 -0.91 -3.91 4.65
CA THR A 23 0.52 -3.55 4.58
C THR A 23 0.74 -2.35 3.66
N GLY A 24 1.93 -1.74 3.74
CA GLY A 24 2.28 -0.61 2.86
C GLY A 24 2.18 -0.96 1.37
N LEU A 25 2.55 -2.19 0.98
CA LEU A 25 2.43 -2.63 -0.40
C LEU A 25 0.96 -2.73 -0.84
N GLU A 26 0.07 -3.25 0.01
CA GLU A 26 -1.37 -3.28 -0.28
C GLU A 26 -1.98 -1.89 -0.33
N ALA A 27 -1.54 -0.96 0.53
CA ALA A 27 -1.98 0.44 0.51
C ALA A 27 -1.60 1.12 -0.81
N LEU A 28 -0.38 0.87 -1.31
CA LEU A 28 0.07 1.40 -2.59
C LEU A 28 -0.69 0.78 -3.76
N VAL A 29 -0.76 -0.55 -3.82
CA VAL A 29 -1.29 -1.28 -4.99
C VAL A 29 -2.83 -1.18 -5.07
N LEU A 30 -3.54 -1.28 -3.95
CA LEU A 30 -5.01 -1.33 -3.96
C LEU A 30 -5.67 0.04 -3.81
N PHE A 31 -5.01 0.99 -3.13
CA PHE A 31 -5.59 2.28 -2.80
C PHE A 31 -4.80 3.47 -3.34
N GLY A 32 -3.65 3.27 -3.99
CA GLY A 32 -2.81 4.37 -4.50
C GLY A 32 -2.23 5.25 -3.38
N VAL A 33 -2.11 4.73 -2.16
CA VAL A 33 -1.60 5.47 -1.00
C VAL A 33 -0.13 5.15 -0.79
N ALA A 34 0.74 6.08 -1.18
CA ALA A 34 2.20 5.91 -1.11
C ALA A 34 2.75 5.80 0.33
N SER A 35 2.15 6.52 1.29
CA SER A 35 2.60 6.50 2.68
C SER A 35 1.49 6.00 3.62
N LEU A 36 1.51 4.70 3.90
CA LEU A 36 0.63 4.12 4.92
C LEU A 36 0.95 4.70 6.31
N THR A 37 2.23 4.89 6.64
CA THR A 37 2.67 5.40 7.94
C THR A 37 2.04 6.75 8.31
N LYS A 38 1.91 7.67 7.34
CA LYS A 38 1.22 8.96 7.56
C LYS A 38 -0.24 8.76 7.98
N ASN A 39 -0.94 7.83 7.33
CA ASN A 39 -2.34 7.51 7.62
C ASN A 39 -2.49 6.82 8.99
N ILE A 40 -1.59 5.89 9.33
CA ILE A 40 -1.56 5.26 10.66
C ILE A 40 -1.37 6.31 11.77
N SER A 41 -0.43 7.24 11.59
CA SER A 41 -0.20 8.32 12.56
C SER A 41 -1.41 9.24 12.71
N LEU A 42 -2.12 9.54 11.62
CA LEU A 42 -3.35 10.33 11.66
C LEU A 42 -4.46 9.57 12.43
N MET A 43 -4.70 8.31 12.10
CA MET A 43 -5.72 7.50 12.77
C MET A 43 -5.44 7.33 14.28
N ARG A 44 -4.17 7.19 14.69
CA ARG A 44 -3.84 7.16 16.14
C ARG A 44 -4.19 8.48 16.83
N ARG A 45 -3.97 9.63 16.18
CA ARG A 45 -4.35 10.95 16.72
C ARG A 45 -5.85 11.12 16.83
N GLU A 46 -6.62 10.48 15.97
CA GLU A 46 -8.09 10.44 16.04
C GLU A 46 -8.62 9.49 17.12
N GLY A 47 -7.75 8.76 17.83
CA GLY A 47 -8.14 7.86 18.94
C GLY A 47 -8.27 6.38 18.56
N TRP A 48 -7.88 5.98 17.35
CA TRP A 48 -7.93 4.56 16.96
C TRP A 48 -6.78 3.75 17.58
N PHE A 49 -7.12 2.60 18.15
CA PHE A 49 -6.15 1.59 18.60
C PHE A 49 -5.70 0.74 17.41
N ILE A 50 -4.41 0.83 17.04
CA ILE A 50 -3.85 0.13 15.88
C ILE A 50 -2.72 -0.80 16.32
N GLU A 51 -2.97 -2.09 16.21
CA GLU A 51 -1.99 -3.14 16.44
C GLU A 51 -1.14 -3.42 15.19
N SER A 52 0.04 -4.02 15.39
CA SER A 52 0.93 -4.38 14.30
C SER A 52 1.52 -5.77 14.51
N LYS A 53 1.70 -6.52 13.42
CA LYS A 53 2.36 -7.82 13.42
C LYS A 53 3.20 -8.01 12.17
N LYS A 54 4.32 -8.69 12.30
CA LYS A 54 5.14 -9.10 11.15
C LYS A 54 4.44 -10.25 10.42
N VAL A 55 4.39 -10.18 9.09
CA VAL A 55 3.79 -11.22 8.25
C VAL A 55 4.75 -11.59 7.11
N PRO A 56 4.80 -12.87 6.69
CA PRO A 56 5.60 -13.26 5.53
C PRO A 56 5.13 -12.55 4.26
N TYR A 57 6.08 -12.12 3.42
CA TYR A 57 5.79 -11.43 2.17
C TYR A 57 4.86 -12.22 1.23
N LYS A 58 5.03 -13.54 1.15
CA LYS A 58 4.16 -14.46 0.39
C LYS A 58 2.68 -14.28 0.75
N LYS A 59 2.34 -14.09 2.03
CA LYS A 59 0.96 -13.88 2.48
C LYS A 59 0.38 -12.58 1.94
N VAL A 60 1.20 -11.53 1.86
CA VAL A 60 0.82 -10.23 1.29
C VAL A 60 0.57 -10.36 -0.20
N LEU A 61 1.47 -11.00 -0.95
CA LEU A 61 1.31 -11.24 -2.38
C LEU A 61 0.05 -12.02 -2.71
N VAL A 62 -0.25 -13.09 -1.96
CA VAL A 62 -1.48 -13.87 -2.14
C VAL A 62 -2.73 -13.02 -1.93
N ARG A 63 -2.70 -12.04 -1.02
CA ARG A 63 -3.83 -11.10 -0.81
C ARG A 63 -3.95 -10.11 -1.96
N ILE A 64 -2.85 -9.53 -2.42
CA ILE A 64 -2.82 -8.58 -3.54
C ILE A 64 -3.34 -9.25 -4.81
N ASN A 65 -2.84 -10.44 -5.13
CA ASN A 65 -3.20 -11.18 -6.34
C ASN A 65 -4.69 -11.53 -6.46
N LYS A 66 -5.47 -11.45 -5.38
CA LYS A 66 -6.94 -11.61 -5.42
C LYS A 66 -7.64 -10.43 -6.11
N TYR A 67 -7.03 -9.26 -6.11
CA TYR A 67 -7.65 -8.01 -6.53
C TYR A 67 -6.85 -7.26 -7.61
N ALA A 68 -5.52 -7.40 -7.60
CA ALA A 68 -4.63 -6.72 -8.51
C ALA A 68 -3.59 -7.70 -9.07
N LEU A 69 -3.36 -7.64 -10.37
CA LEU A 69 -2.38 -8.46 -11.06
C LEU A 69 -1.38 -7.54 -11.76
N VAL A 70 -0.13 -7.56 -11.29
CA VAL A 70 0.96 -6.81 -11.91
C VAL A 70 1.54 -7.65 -13.04
N ARG A 71 1.04 -7.42 -14.26
CA ARG A 71 1.61 -7.97 -15.48
C ARG A 71 2.42 -6.88 -16.16
N PRO A 72 3.75 -6.99 -16.23
CA PRO A 72 4.49 -6.13 -17.13
C PRO A 72 4.00 -6.40 -18.57
N PRO A 73 3.94 -5.38 -19.44
CA PRO A 73 3.73 -5.59 -20.86
C PRO A 73 4.76 -6.58 -21.42
N LYS A 74 4.35 -7.46 -22.33
CA LYS A 74 5.24 -8.50 -22.91
C LYS A 74 6.49 -7.93 -23.58
N ASN A 75 6.43 -6.68 -24.02
CA ASN A 75 7.47 -5.96 -24.73
C ASN A 75 8.17 -4.91 -23.87
N LEU A 76 7.92 -4.89 -22.56
CA LEU A 76 8.69 -4.02 -21.66
C LEU A 76 10.03 -4.71 -21.42
N PRO A 77 11.18 -4.10 -21.79
CA PRO A 77 12.50 -4.69 -21.54
C PRO A 77 12.83 -4.53 -20.05
N ILE A 78 12.14 -5.32 -19.22
CA ILE A 78 12.25 -5.28 -17.75
C ILE A 78 13.68 -5.51 -17.26
N GLU A 79 14.50 -6.17 -18.08
CA GLU A 79 15.93 -6.44 -17.79
C GLU A 79 16.82 -5.21 -18.04
N GLU A 80 16.37 -4.23 -18.84
CA GLU A 80 17.13 -3.02 -19.18
C GLU A 80 16.71 -1.80 -18.35
N ILE A 81 15.57 -1.87 -17.65
CA ILE A 81 15.06 -0.77 -16.82
C ILE A 81 15.87 -0.70 -15.52
N VAL A 82 16.70 0.34 -15.41
CA VAL A 82 17.48 0.62 -14.19
C VAL A 82 16.68 1.50 -13.25
N MET A 83 16.61 1.13 -11.98
CA MET A 83 16.02 1.95 -10.92
C MET A 83 17.08 2.45 -9.95
N THR A 84 16.93 3.68 -9.48
CA THR A 84 17.79 4.22 -8.42
C THR A 84 17.39 3.61 -7.08
N GLU A 85 18.24 2.73 -6.57
CA GLU A 85 18.19 2.30 -5.18
C GLU A 85 18.92 3.33 -4.31
N TYR A 86 18.28 3.77 -3.23
CA TYR A 86 18.89 4.65 -2.23
C TYR A 86 19.25 3.81 -1.00
N TRP A 87 20.48 3.94 -0.50
CA TRP A 87 20.93 3.34 0.75
C TRP A 87 21.71 4.35 1.59
N VAL A 88 21.75 4.16 2.91
CA VAL A 88 22.56 4.97 3.83
C VAL A 88 23.95 4.33 3.94
N LYS A 89 25.01 5.10 3.67
CA LYS A 89 26.41 4.70 3.88
C LYS A 89 26.94 5.47 5.09
N LYS A 90 27.50 4.75 6.08
CA LYS A 90 28.16 5.36 7.25
C LYS A 90 29.52 5.93 6.84
#